data_AF-A0A7C1CSQ5-F1
#
_entry.id   AF-A0A7C1CSQ5-F1
#
_cell.length_a   1.000
_cell.length_b   1.000
_cell.length_c   1.000
_cell.angle_alpha   90.00
_cell.angle_beta   90.00
_cell.angle_gamma   90.00
#
_symmetry.space_group_name_H-M   'P 1'
#
loop_
_entity.id
_entity.type
_entity.pdbx_description
1 polymer ?
#
loop_
_entity_poly.entity_id
_entity_poly.type
_entity_poly.pdbx_seq_one_letter_code
_entity_poly.pdbx_strand_id
1 'polypeptide(L)'
;MVLRAESSRRVVVSVIILLVFAAIVGKLFYIQVIDSSYKFSAANNVLRYITQYPARGLIFDRHGVPLVSNKPIFDILMVKRQVKPFDTLEFATMLELTVDQVRSAFKQATKQKGYSPRKAVVLLKQISAENFARFQEVMYKYQGFEIQPRTVRSYNSPIAAHLLGYVGEVDERHIKNNPYYQQGDYIGISGIERSYEHVLRGKKGVKIFMVDVHNRIKGSYDQGKFDTMAVPGKNITTTIDANLQEYGERLMQNKIGSIVAIEPKTGEVLAMISSPTYDPNLLVGRQRAANFRALKQDSLKPIFNRSIMALYPPGSTFKVVNALIGLQEGVVTPETRYACHGGYTVGRGVACHSHPSPTNLIQSIQVSCNTYYCHVFRNIIDKKEFGSVENGFSAWKRHVESFGFGNKLNIDLPHELKGIVPSVSFYDKYYRKGGWSSLTIISLAIGQGELSVTPLQMANLAATIANKGYYIAPHVVKSIEGDTINSVFREKHITSIDSKYFDYIIEGMDLAVNGDPGSGSTARIAALPDIRICGKTGTAQNPHGKDHSVFFAFAPKDDPKIAISVYVENAGFGATWAAPIASLMIEKYLKNTISKPWLEKYIMDANLLDRRAKAK
;
A
#
# COMPACT_ATOMS: atom_id res chain seq x y z
N MET A 1 -62.77 65.53 -48.48
CA MET A 1 -62.37 64.16 -48.09
C MET A 1 -60.90 64.07 -47.60
N VAL A 2 -60.31 65.15 -47.05
CA VAL A 2 -58.87 65.17 -46.65
C VAL A 2 -58.67 65.25 -45.12
N LEU A 3 -59.68 65.70 -44.35
CA LEU A 3 -59.56 65.87 -42.89
C LEU A 3 -59.82 64.60 -42.04
N ARG A 4 -60.27 63.48 -42.65
CA ARG A 4 -60.48 62.20 -41.93
C ARG A 4 -59.26 61.26 -41.97
N ALA A 5 -58.25 61.54 -42.81
CA ALA A 5 -57.08 60.66 -42.97
C ALA A 5 -55.97 60.93 -41.94
N GLU A 6 -55.86 62.15 -41.41
CA GLU A 6 -54.81 62.50 -40.43
C GLU A 6 -55.09 61.96 -39.02
N SER A 7 -56.35 61.87 -38.58
CA SER A 7 -56.66 61.38 -37.23
C SER A 7 -56.41 59.87 -37.09
N SER A 8 -56.72 59.09 -38.12
CA SER A 8 -56.47 57.64 -38.15
C SER A 8 -54.99 57.30 -38.11
N ARG A 9 -54.13 58.11 -38.74
CA ARG A 9 -52.66 57.90 -38.70
C ARG A 9 -52.08 58.13 -37.30
N ARG A 10 -52.53 59.16 -36.58
CA ARG A 10 -52.12 59.41 -35.19
C ARG A 10 -52.53 58.27 -34.26
N VAL A 11 -53.76 57.78 -34.39
CA VAL A 11 -54.25 56.65 -33.57
C VAL A 11 -53.45 55.38 -33.85
N VAL A 12 -53.18 55.05 -35.12
CA VAL A 12 -52.38 53.87 -35.47
C VAL A 12 -50.95 53.97 -34.93
N VAL A 13 -50.31 55.14 -35.05
CA VAL A 13 -48.96 55.36 -34.49
C VAL A 13 -48.96 55.25 -32.96
N SER A 14 -49.96 55.82 -32.28
CA SER A 14 -50.10 55.71 -30.83
C SER A 14 -50.30 54.27 -30.38
N VAL A 15 -51.13 53.48 -31.08
CA VAL A 15 -51.36 52.06 -30.77
C VAL A 15 -50.08 51.24 -30.97
N ILE A 16 -49.32 51.49 -32.05
CA ILE A 16 -48.04 50.82 -32.28
C ILE A 16 -47.05 51.15 -31.17
N ILE A 17 -46.94 52.42 -30.76
CA ILE A 17 -46.06 52.83 -29.65
C ILE A 17 -46.48 52.12 -28.36
N LEU A 18 -47.78 52.05 -28.08
CA LEU A 18 -48.32 51.43 -26.86
C LEU A 18 -48.07 49.91 -26.84
N LEU A 19 -48.19 49.25 -27.99
CA LEU A 19 -47.85 47.83 -28.15
C LEU A 19 -46.35 47.58 -27.98
N VAL A 20 -45.49 48.45 -28.52
CA VAL A 20 -44.03 48.36 -28.30
C VAL A 20 -43.71 48.56 -26.82
N PHE A 21 -44.34 49.52 -26.15
CA PHE A 21 -44.14 49.75 -24.72
C PHE A 21 -44.62 48.56 -23.89
N ALA A 22 -45.79 48.00 -24.21
CA ALA A 22 -46.33 46.81 -23.56
C ALA A 22 -45.40 45.59 -23.77
N ALA A 23 -44.83 45.43 -24.96
CA ALA A 23 -43.85 44.37 -25.23
C ALA A 23 -42.56 44.57 -24.43
N ILE A 24 -42.06 45.79 -24.29
CA ILE A 24 -40.87 46.11 -23.48
C ILE A 24 -41.17 45.84 -22.00
N VAL A 25 -42.28 46.32 -21.46
CA VAL A 25 -42.68 46.11 -20.05
C VAL A 25 -42.90 44.63 -19.78
N GLY A 26 -43.58 43.91 -20.68
CA GLY A 26 -43.76 42.46 -20.58
C GLY A 26 -42.43 41.71 -20.58
N LYS A 27 -41.49 42.11 -21.45
CA LYS A 27 -40.13 41.53 -21.46
C LYS A 27 -39.36 41.84 -20.18
N LEU A 28 -39.52 43.04 -19.64
CA LEU A 28 -38.84 43.49 -18.41
C LEU A 28 -39.40 42.74 -17.17
N PHE A 29 -40.72 42.55 -17.09
CA PHE A 29 -41.35 41.72 -16.07
C PHE A 29 -40.90 40.26 -16.16
N TYR A 30 -40.86 39.70 -17.38
CA TYR A 30 -40.35 38.35 -17.61
C TYR A 30 -38.90 38.21 -17.09
N ILE A 31 -38.03 39.17 -17.39
CA ILE A 31 -36.62 39.15 -16.95
C ILE A 31 -36.49 39.34 -15.42
N GLN A 32 -37.32 40.18 -14.80
CA GLN A 32 -37.18 40.52 -13.37
C GLN A 32 -37.86 39.53 -12.42
N VAL A 33 -38.99 38.95 -12.83
CA VAL A 33 -39.86 38.16 -11.95
C VAL A 33 -39.84 36.67 -12.29
N ILE A 34 -39.82 36.32 -13.57
CA ILE A 34 -39.94 34.92 -14.02
C ILE A 34 -38.56 34.30 -14.26
N ASP A 35 -37.66 35.01 -14.93
CA ASP A 35 -36.35 34.49 -15.34
C ASP A 35 -35.26 34.77 -14.30
N SER A 36 -35.07 33.83 -13.37
CA SER A 36 -34.00 33.90 -12.37
C SER A 36 -32.59 33.77 -12.97
N SER A 37 -32.42 33.35 -14.23
CA SER A 37 -31.12 33.09 -14.84
C SER A 37 -30.23 34.35 -14.94
N TYR A 38 -30.82 35.53 -15.09
CA TYR A 38 -30.10 36.81 -15.14
C TYR A 38 -29.61 37.27 -13.77
N LYS A 39 -30.36 37.03 -12.69
CA LYS A 39 -29.88 37.24 -11.31
C LYS A 39 -28.69 36.33 -10.99
N PHE A 40 -28.74 35.06 -11.40
CA PHE A 40 -27.62 34.13 -11.25
C PHE A 40 -26.41 34.52 -12.12
N SER A 41 -26.62 35.05 -13.33
CA SER A 41 -25.54 35.51 -14.21
C SER A 41 -24.88 36.80 -13.72
N ALA A 42 -25.65 37.73 -13.16
CA ALA A 42 -25.12 38.93 -12.52
C ALA A 42 -24.36 38.58 -11.22
N ALA A 43 -24.87 37.64 -10.42
CA ALA A 43 -24.20 37.14 -9.22
C ALA A 43 -22.88 36.44 -9.57
N ASN A 44 -22.83 35.58 -10.59
CA ASN A 44 -21.58 34.89 -10.97
C ASN A 44 -20.45 35.81 -11.43
N ASN A 45 -20.76 37.03 -11.90
CA ASN A 45 -19.74 38.02 -12.27
C ASN A 45 -19.22 38.84 -11.07
N VAL A 46 -19.93 38.80 -9.94
CA VAL A 46 -19.67 39.61 -8.75
C VAL A 46 -19.23 38.75 -7.55
N LEU A 47 -19.40 37.43 -7.62
CA LEU A 47 -19.01 36.49 -6.57
C LEU A 47 -17.67 35.81 -6.88
N ARG A 48 -16.81 35.77 -5.87
CA ARG A 48 -15.52 35.09 -5.89
C ARG A 48 -15.47 34.04 -4.79
N TYR A 49 -15.37 32.78 -5.21
CA TYR A 49 -15.25 31.63 -4.33
C TYR A 49 -13.77 31.36 -4.03
N ILE A 50 -13.41 31.36 -2.75
CA ILE A 50 -12.07 31.02 -2.28
C ILE A 50 -12.17 29.73 -1.45
N THR A 51 -11.68 28.64 -2.05
CA THR A 51 -11.61 27.33 -1.41
C THR A 51 -10.68 27.38 -0.19
N GLN A 52 -11.19 26.93 0.95
CA GLN A 52 -10.44 26.68 2.17
C GLN A 52 -10.05 25.19 2.20
N TYR A 53 -8.76 24.89 2.08
CA TYR A 53 -8.28 23.52 2.11
C TYR A 53 -8.13 23.03 3.55
N PRO A 54 -8.70 21.86 3.90
CA PRO A 54 -8.52 21.27 5.21
C PRO A 54 -7.11 20.70 5.34
N ALA A 55 -6.60 20.68 6.57
CA ALA A 55 -5.44 19.84 6.89
C ALA A 55 -5.84 18.37 6.79
N ARG A 56 -4.93 17.53 6.24
CA ARG A 56 -5.15 16.08 6.21
C ARG A 56 -5.01 15.49 7.61
N GLY A 57 -5.73 14.41 7.89
CA GLY A 57 -5.58 13.67 9.15
C GLY A 57 -4.16 13.17 9.35
N LEU A 58 -3.65 13.25 10.58
CA LEU A 58 -2.34 12.76 10.97
C LEU A 58 -2.34 11.23 11.04
N ILE A 59 -1.17 10.61 10.89
CA ILE A 59 -1.00 9.16 11.00
C ILE A 59 -0.03 8.88 12.14
N PHE A 60 -0.46 8.06 13.09
CA PHE A 60 0.30 7.65 14.26
C PHE A 60 0.65 6.16 14.20
N ASP A 61 1.74 5.78 14.87
CA ASP A 61 2.05 4.38 15.16
C ASP A 61 1.11 3.83 16.25
N ARG A 62 1.24 2.55 16.59
CA ARG A 62 0.38 1.88 17.58
C ARG A 62 0.53 2.39 19.01
N HIS A 63 1.60 3.14 19.30
CA HIS A 63 1.94 3.72 20.60
C HIS A 63 1.66 5.24 20.66
N GLY A 64 1.10 5.82 19.60
CA GLY A 64 0.77 7.25 19.53
C GLY A 64 1.90 8.16 19.02
N VAL A 65 3.00 7.60 18.51
CA VAL A 65 4.09 8.36 17.90
C VAL A 65 3.68 8.84 16.51
N PRO A 66 3.80 10.14 16.17
CA PRO A 66 3.42 10.63 14.85
C PRO A 66 4.38 10.11 13.78
N LEU A 67 3.86 9.36 12.81
CA LEU A 67 4.57 8.90 11.61
C LEU A 67 4.45 9.89 10.46
N VAL A 68 3.24 10.42 10.25
CA VAL A 68 2.95 11.40 9.20
C VAL A 68 2.26 12.61 9.81
N SER A 69 2.90 13.75 9.64
CA SER A 69 2.41 15.07 10.02
C SER A 69 2.19 15.96 8.80
N ASN A 70 1.79 17.21 9.04
CA ASN A 70 1.58 18.21 8.00
C ASN A 70 2.51 19.39 8.23
N LYS A 71 3.11 19.92 7.17
CA LYS A 71 3.85 21.18 7.18
C LYS A 71 3.11 22.25 6.38
N PRO A 72 3.05 23.50 6.88
CA PRO A 72 2.48 24.60 6.14
C PRO A 72 3.35 24.94 4.93
N ILE A 73 2.69 25.18 3.81
CA ILE A 73 3.29 25.66 2.57
C ILE A 73 2.38 26.71 1.94
N PHE A 74 2.92 27.48 1.01
CA PHE A 74 2.20 28.56 0.36
C PHE A 74 2.28 28.40 -1.16
N ASP A 75 1.13 28.44 -1.81
CA ASP A 75 1.07 28.58 -3.26
C ASP A 75 0.97 30.09 -3.58
N ILE A 76 1.77 30.56 -4.55
CA ILE A 76 1.68 31.92 -5.07
C ILE A 76 0.80 31.90 -6.30
N LEU A 77 -0.32 32.60 -6.25
CA LEU A 77 -1.25 32.79 -7.36
C LEU A 77 -0.98 34.11 -8.05
N MET A 78 -1.41 34.19 -9.30
CA MET A 78 -1.27 35.36 -10.14
C MET A 78 -2.60 35.66 -10.82
N VAL A 79 -3.02 36.92 -10.78
CA VAL A 79 -4.09 37.47 -11.62
C VAL A 79 -3.42 38.27 -12.74
N LYS A 80 -3.23 37.66 -13.91
CA LYS A 80 -2.36 38.23 -14.96
C LYS A 80 -2.70 39.67 -15.36
N ARG A 81 -3.99 40.04 -15.39
CA ARG A 81 -4.44 41.41 -15.72
C ARG A 81 -4.02 42.46 -14.68
N GLN A 82 -3.76 42.05 -13.44
CA GLN A 82 -3.33 42.92 -12.35
C GLN A 82 -1.80 42.97 -12.19
N VAL A 83 -1.06 42.07 -12.86
CA VAL A 83 0.42 42.04 -12.79
C VAL A 83 1.02 43.22 -13.54
N LYS A 84 1.68 44.10 -12.80
CA LYS A 84 2.51 45.19 -13.34
C LYS A 84 3.95 44.72 -13.57
N PRO A 85 4.78 45.44 -14.35
CA PRO A 85 6.21 45.18 -14.42
C PRO A 85 6.84 45.21 -13.02
N PHE A 86 7.73 44.26 -12.74
CA PHE A 86 8.42 44.12 -11.46
C PHE A 86 9.84 43.58 -11.66
N ASP A 87 10.70 43.74 -10.67
CA ASP A 87 12.04 43.16 -10.67
C ASP A 87 11.95 41.63 -10.55
N THR A 88 12.15 40.95 -11.68
CA THR A 88 12.07 39.48 -11.74
C THR A 88 13.27 38.82 -11.08
N LEU A 89 14.42 39.51 -10.99
CA LEU A 89 15.61 38.99 -10.31
C LEU A 89 15.37 39.00 -8.80
N GLU A 90 14.92 40.11 -8.23
CA GLU A 90 14.56 40.20 -6.80
C GLU A 90 13.49 39.16 -6.45
N PHE A 91 12.43 39.05 -7.26
CA PHE A 91 11.37 38.07 -7.06
C PHE A 91 11.89 36.62 -7.06
N ALA A 92 12.80 36.29 -7.99
CA ALA A 92 13.38 34.97 -8.09
C ALA A 92 14.29 34.67 -6.89
N THR A 93 15.17 35.61 -6.51
CA THR A 93 16.09 35.45 -5.39
C THR A 93 15.38 35.25 -4.05
N MET A 94 14.33 36.03 -3.77
CA MET A 94 13.57 35.93 -2.51
C MET A 94 12.91 34.56 -2.32
N LEU A 95 12.56 33.90 -3.43
CA LEU A 95 11.92 32.59 -3.46
C LEU A 95 12.90 31.43 -3.71
N GLU A 96 14.20 31.71 -3.79
CA GLU A 96 15.26 30.76 -4.16
C GLU A 96 14.98 30.07 -5.50
N LEU A 97 14.60 30.87 -6.49
CA LEU A 97 14.34 30.46 -7.86
C LEU A 97 15.36 31.08 -8.80
N THR A 98 15.52 30.46 -9.97
CA THR A 98 16.16 31.14 -11.09
C THR A 98 15.15 31.99 -11.86
N VAL A 99 15.63 33.05 -12.52
CA VAL A 99 14.79 33.88 -13.40
C VAL A 99 14.10 33.05 -14.47
N ASP A 100 14.76 32.02 -14.99
CA ASP A 100 14.19 31.12 -15.99
C ASP A 100 13.08 30.21 -15.41
N GLN A 101 13.21 29.77 -14.16
CA GLN A 101 12.13 29.05 -13.48
C GLN A 101 10.89 29.94 -13.33
N VAL A 102 11.06 31.21 -12.95
CA VAL A 102 9.96 32.17 -12.86
C VAL A 102 9.32 32.39 -14.23
N ARG A 103 10.11 32.70 -15.26
CA ARG A 103 9.60 32.87 -16.65
C ARG A 103 8.86 31.62 -17.16
N SER A 104 9.39 30.44 -16.88
CA SER A 104 8.75 29.16 -17.22
C SER A 104 7.42 28.99 -16.48
N ALA A 105 7.36 29.33 -15.19
CA ALA A 105 6.13 29.31 -14.40
C ALA A 105 5.05 30.21 -15.00
N PHE A 106 5.39 31.44 -15.40
CA PHE A 106 4.46 32.35 -16.09
C PHE A 106 3.94 31.74 -17.40
N LYS A 107 4.84 31.17 -18.22
CA LYS A 107 4.47 30.53 -19.50
C LYS A 107 3.59 29.31 -19.30
N GLN A 108 3.78 28.54 -18.22
CA GLN A 108 2.97 27.38 -17.90
C GLN A 108 1.60 27.79 -17.36
N ALA A 109 1.54 28.77 -16.47
CA ALA A 109 0.30 29.26 -15.88
C ALA A 109 -0.68 29.80 -16.93
N THR A 110 -0.19 30.51 -17.95
CA THR A 110 -1.04 31.07 -19.03
C THR A 110 -1.48 30.05 -20.08
N LYS A 111 -0.90 28.85 -20.07
CA LYS A 111 -1.26 27.74 -20.99
C LYS A 111 -2.26 26.75 -20.39
N GLN A 112 -2.66 26.92 -19.13
CA GLN A 112 -3.61 26.02 -18.47
C GLN A 112 -5.00 26.10 -19.13
N LYS A 113 -5.69 24.96 -19.20
CA LYS A 113 -7.06 24.87 -19.73
C LYS A 113 -8.01 25.69 -18.86
N GLY A 114 -8.84 26.54 -19.48
CA GLY A 114 -9.75 27.43 -18.75
C GLY A 114 -9.06 28.66 -18.14
N TYR A 115 -7.80 28.93 -18.51
CA TYR A 115 -7.10 30.16 -18.13
C TYR A 115 -7.89 31.41 -18.56
N SER A 116 -7.97 32.38 -17.65
CA SER A 116 -8.51 33.70 -17.92
C SER A 116 -7.58 34.73 -17.28
N PRO A 117 -7.17 35.80 -18.00
CA PRO A 117 -6.33 36.85 -17.44
C PRO A 117 -6.92 37.54 -16.21
N ARG A 118 -8.23 37.40 -15.98
CA ARG A 118 -8.95 38.00 -14.85
C ARG A 118 -9.03 37.07 -13.63
N LYS A 119 -8.82 35.76 -13.80
CA LYS A 119 -8.91 34.78 -12.72
C LYS A 119 -7.53 34.54 -12.12
N ALA A 120 -7.48 34.27 -10.82
CA ALA A 120 -6.26 33.82 -10.17
C ALA A 120 -5.88 32.43 -10.70
N VAL A 121 -4.63 32.27 -11.09
CA VAL A 121 -4.03 30.99 -11.49
C VAL A 121 -2.79 30.74 -10.63
N VAL A 122 -2.56 29.49 -10.23
CA VAL A 122 -1.36 29.13 -9.46
C VAL A 122 -0.13 29.34 -10.34
N LEU A 123 0.75 30.25 -9.92
CA LEU A 123 2.02 30.52 -10.58
C LEU A 123 3.12 29.62 -10.01
N LEU A 124 3.28 29.61 -8.69
CA LEU A 124 4.27 28.78 -8.00
C LEU A 124 3.59 27.94 -6.94
N LYS A 125 3.95 26.66 -6.89
CA LYS A 125 3.40 25.67 -5.97
C LYS A 125 4.40 25.37 -4.84
N GLN A 126 3.89 25.14 -3.64
CA GLN A 126 4.61 24.56 -2.50
C GLN A 126 5.86 25.34 -2.10
N ILE A 127 5.73 26.66 -1.94
CA ILE A 127 6.77 27.49 -1.32
C ILE A 127 6.82 27.15 0.18
N SER A 128 8.04 26.92 0.70
CA SER A 128 8.25 26.66 2.13
C SER A 128 7.82 27.87 2.96
N ALA A 129 7.45 27.64 4.23
CA ALA A 129 7.13 28.73 5.14
C ALA A 129 8.30 29.72 5.30
N GLU A 130 9.54 29.24 5.25
CA GLU A 130 10.74 30.06 5.34
C GLU A 130 10.94 30.97 4.12
N ASN A 131 10.90 30.41 2.90
CA ASN A 131 11.03 31.20 1.67
C ASN A 131 9.85 32.17 1.52
N PHE A 132 8.67 31.74 1.96
CA PHE A 132 7.49 32.60 1.96
C PHE A 132 7.63 33.75 2.96
N ALA A 133 8.17 33.52 4.17
CA ALA A 133 8.38 34.58 5.15
C ALA A 133 9.31 35.69 4.61
N ARG A 134 10.40 35.31 3.92
CA ARG A 134 11.30 36.27 3.23
C ARG A 134 10.58 37.04 2.13
N PHE A 135 9.80 36.35 1.30
CA PHE A 135 9.03 36.99 0.23
C PHE A 135 7.91 37.90 0.75
N GLN A 136 7.32 37.58 1.91
CA GLN A 136 6.23 38.33 2.51
C GLN A 136 6.63 39.78 2.83
N GLU A 137 7.88 40.02 3.24
CA GLU A 137 8.40 41.37 3.56
C GLU A 137 8.37 42.31 2.35
N VAL A 138 8.62 41.77 1.15
CA VAL A 138 8.65 42.53 -0.11
C VAL A 138 7.38 42.37 -0.94
N MET A 139 6.40 41.60 -0.47
CA MET A 139 5.21 41.25 -1.24
C MET A 139 4.42 42.49 -1.70
N TYR A 140 4.43 43.57 -0.92
CA TYR A 140 3.76 44.83 -1.27
C TYR A 140 4.25 45.44 -2.59
N LYS A 141 5.48 45.11 -3.04
CA LYS A 141 6.05 45.54 -4.34
C LYS A 141 5.41 44.82 -5.53
N TYR A 142 4.83 43.63 -5.32
CA TYR A 142 4.38 42.75 -6.39
C TYR A 142 2.84 42.76 -6.51
N GLN A 143 2.31 43.65 -7.35
CA GLN A 143 0.87 43.74 -7.61
C GLN A 143 0.36 42.57 -8.48
N GLY A 144 -0.85 42.08 -8.19
CA GLY A 144 -1.49 41.00 -8.92
C GLY A 144 -1.08 39.59 -8.50
N PHE A 145 -0.37 39.46 -7.37
CA PHE A 145 -0.03 38.18 -6.74
C PHE A 145 -0.85 37.99 -5.48
N GLU A 146 -1.30 36.76 -5.25
CA GLU A 146 -2.06 36.35 -4.08
C GLU A 146 -1.44 35.09 -3.48
N ILE A 147 -1.75 34.82 -2.22
CA ILE A 147 -1.23 33.64 -1.51
C ILE A 147 -2.38 32.71 -1.18
N GLN A 148 -2.13 31.41 -1.34
CA GLN A 148 -3.01 30.38 -0.83
C GLN A 148 -2.24 29.48 0.14
N PRO A 149 -2.55 29.57 1.44
CA PRO A 149 -2.02 28.63 2.43
C PRO A 149 -2.50 27.21 2.12
N ARG A 150 -1.58 26.27 2.17
CA ARG A 150 -1.84 24.83 2.01
C ARG A 150 -0.98 24.05 3.01
N THR A 151 -1.20 22.75 3.03
CA THR A 151 -0.36 21.82 3.79
C THR A 151 0.16 20.73 2.89
N VAL A 152 1.40 20.31 3.11
CA VAL A 152 1.97 19.08 2.53
C VAL A 152 2.29 18.11 3.63
N ARG A 153 2.36 16.82 3.29
CA ARG A 153 2.82 15.80 4.23
C ARG A 153 4.26 16.06 4.65
N SER A 154 4.57 15.69 5.89
CA SER A 154 5.92 15.57 6.41
C SER A 154 6.01 14.22 7.11
N TYR A 155 7.00 13.43 6.75
CA TYR A 155 7.23 12.13 7.38
C TYR A 155 8.28 12.31 8.45
N ASN A 156 7.92 11.99 9.71
CA ASN A 156 8.74 12.30 10.87
C ASN A 156 10.01 11.44 10.95
N SER A 157 9.95 10.24 10.36
CA SER A 157 11.06 9.31 10.24
C SER A 157 11.09 8.73 8.82
N PRO A 158 12.28 8.39 8.26
CA PRO A 158 12.40 7.88 6.91
C PRO A 158 12.09 6.38 6.82
N ILE A 159 10.95 5.95 7.40
CA ILE A 159 10.53 4.55 7.48
C ILE A 159 9.13 4.34 6.87
N ALA A 160 8.75 3.08 6.67
CA ALA A 160 7.40 2.64 6.30
C ALA A 160 6.86 3.24 4.97
N ALA A 161 7.73 3.61 4.03
CA ALA A 161 7.35 4.34 2.82
C ALA A 161 6.25 3.64 1.99
N HIS A 162 6.31 2.31 1.84
CA HIS A 162 5.31 1.55 1.07
C HIS A 162 3.99 1.40 1.81
N LEU A 163 4.03 1.35 3.15
CA LEU A 163 2.85 1.21 3.99
C LEU A 163 2.12 2.54 4.13
N LEU A 164 2.83 3.62 4.49
CA LEU A 164 2.25 4.95 4.61
C LEU A 164 1.78 5.45 3.23
N GLY A 165 2.60 5.21 2.21
CA GLY A 165 2.36 5.70 0.86
C GLY A 165 2.60 7.21 0.73
N TYR A 166 2.30 7.75 -0.44
CA TYR A 166 2.53 9.17 -0.76
C TYR A 166 1.33 9.81 -1.46
N VAL A 167 1.28 11.14 -1.41
CA VAL A 167 0.28 11.95 -2.10
C VAL A 167 0.79 12.47 -3.44
N GLY A 168 -0.11 12.74 -4.37
CA GLY A 168 0.19 13.25 -5.70
C GLY A 168 -0.91 14.17 -6.21
N GLU A 169 -0.58 14.99 -7.22
CA GLU A 169 -1.58 15.84 -7.86
C GLU A 169 -2.61 14.98 -8.61
N VAL A 170 -3.88 15.38 -8.54
CA VAL A 170 -4.95 14.71 -9.27
C VAL A 170 -4.78 14.90 -10.78
N ASP A 171 -5.20 13.88 -11.54
CA ASP A 171 -5.26 13.94 -13.01
C ASP A 171 -6.71 14.08 -13.50
N GLU A 172 -6.90 14.25 -14.80
CA GLU A 172 -8.23 14.38 -15.41
C GLU A 172 -9.14 13.17 -15.14
N ARG A 173 -8.56 11.97 -14.99
CA ARG A 173 -9.32 10.74 -14.69
C ARG A 173 -9.87 10.78 -13.28
N HIS A 174 -9.08 11.23 -12.30
CA HIS A 174 -9.53 11.38 -10.92
C HIS A 174 -10.64 12.43 -10.82
N ILE A 175 -10.50 13.57 -11.50
CA ILE A 175 -11.50 14.66 -11.50
C ILE A 175 -12.81 14.18 -12.12
N LYS A 176 -12.75 13.45 -13.24
CA LYS A 176 -13.95 12.89 -13.90
C LYS A 176 -14.69 11.89 -13.00
N ASN A 177 -13.95 11.07 -12.26
CA ASN A 177 -14.53 10.03 -11.40
C ASN A 177 -15.01 10.57 -10.06
N ASN A 178 -14.50 11.71 -9.60
CA ASN A 178 -14.86 12.30 -8.32
C ASN A 178 -14.85 13.83 -8.40
N PRO A 179 -16.04 14.47 -8.54
CA PRO A 179 -16.18 15.93 -8.65
C PRO A 179 -15.68 16.73 -7.44
N TYR A 180 -15.37 16.08 -6.31
CA TYR A 180 -14.70 16.71 -5.17
C TYR A 180 -13.35 17.32 -5.55
N TYR A 181 -12.64 16.66 -6.47
CA TYR A 181 -11.32 17.08 -6.90
C TYR A 181 -11.38 18.06 -8.06
N GLN A 182 -10.47 19.03 -8.02
CA GLN A 182 -10.21 20.03 -9.04
C GLN A 182 -8.72 19.99 -9.39
N GLN A 183 -8.39 20.54 -10.56
CA GLN A 183 -6.98 20.64 -10.96
C GLN A 183 -6.16 21.38 -9.90
N GLY A 184 -5.00 20.83 -9.52
CA GLY A 184 -4.17 21.35 -8.43
C GLY A 184 -4.45 20.74 -7.05
N ASP A 185 -5.45 19.87 -6.90
CA ASP A 185 -5.65 19.10 -5.68
C ASP A 185 -4.65 17.94 -5.56
N TYR A 186 -4.47 17.49 -4.32
CA TYR A 186 -3.67 16.32 -4.00
C TYR A 186 -4.54 15.16 -3.51
N ILE A 187 -4.17 13.95 -3.90
CA ILE A 187 -4.82 12.68 -3.55
C ILE A 187 -3.76 11.66 -3.13
N GLY A 188 -4.11 10.74 -2.22
CA GLY A 188 -3.29 9.59 -1.88
C GLY A 188 -3.12 8.63 -3.06
N ILE A 189 -1.87 8.29 -3.40
CA ILE A 189 -1.51 7.50 -4.59
C ILE A 189 -1.24 6.03 -4.25
N SER A 190 -0.69 5.78 -3.06
CA SER A 190 -0.30 4.45 -2.56
C SER A 190 -0.53 4.35 -1.06
N GLY A 191 -0.32 3.16 -0.49
CA GLY A 191 -0.33 2.92 0.96
C GLY A 191 -1.65 3.31 1.64
N ILE A 192 -1.55 3.61 2.93
CA ILE A 192 -2.64 4.13 3.77
C ILE A 192 -3.20 5.43 3.18
N GLU A 193 -2.35 6.31 2.64
CA GLU A 193 -2.80 7.55 2.01
C GLU A 193 -3.88 7.31 0.95
N ARG A 194 -3.74 6.24 0.15
CA ARG A 194 -4.73 5.86 -0.87
C ARG A 194 -5.92 5.12 -0.29
N SER A 195 -5.70 4.10 0.54
CA SER A 195 -6.80 3.29 1.10
C SER A 195 -7.78 4.14 1.91
N TYR A 196 -7.23 5.07 2.69
CA TYR A 196 -7.99 5.91 3.62
C TYR A 196 -8.07 7.37 3.16
N GLU A 197 -7.92 7.63 1.85
CA GLU A 197 -8.00 8.98 1.28
C GLU A 197 -9.25 9.74 1.72
N HIS A 198 -10.41 9.07 1.75
CA HIS A 198 -11.68 9.68 2.13
C HIS A 198 -11.75 10.09 3.61
N VAL A 199 -11.04 9.38 4.48
CA VAL A 199 -10.90 9.66 5.92
C VAL A 199 -9.89 10.79 6.13
N LEU A 200 -8.73 10.68 5.47
CA LEU A 200 -7.59 11.56 5.65
C LEU A 200 -7.78 12.94 5.00
N ARG A 201 -8.53 13.07 3.91
CA ARG A 201 -8.59 14.34 3.14
C ARG A 201 -9.45 15.45 3.75
N GLY A 202 -10.28 15.14 4.74
CA GLY A 202 -11.23 16.10 5.31
C GLY A 202 -12.28 16.59 4.31
N LYS A 203 -12.90 17.74 4.61
CA LYS A 203 -13.88 18.41 3.73
C LYS A 203 -13.45 19.85 3.47
N LYS A 204 -13.43 20.25 2.20
CA LYS A 204 -13.18 21.65 1.80
C LYS A 204 -14.26 22.58 2.32
N GLY A 205 -13.83 23.73 2.80
CA GLY A 205 -14.68 24.89 3.02
C GLY A 205 -14.62 25.85 1.85
N VAL A 206 -15.51 26.83 1.84
CA VAL A 206 -15.57 27.88 0.83
C VAL A 206 -15.89 29.19 1.51
N LYS A 207 -15.10 30.23 1.23
CA LYS A 207 -15.44 31.61 1.52
C LYS A 207 -15.89 32.32 0.26
N ILE A 208 -17.00 33.03 0.33
CA ILE A 208 -17.60 33.72 -0.81
C ILE A 208 -17.44 35.22 -0.60
N PHE A 209 -16.73 35.87 -1.52
CA PHE A 209 -16.49 37.30 -1.50
C PHE A 209 -17.21 38.01 -2.63
N MET A 210 -17.65 39.24 -2.37
CA MET A 210 -18.09 40.16 -3.41
C MET A 210 -16.88 40.87 -4.01
N VAL A 211 -16.79 40.92 -5.34
CA VAL A 211 -15.72 41.62 -6.06
C VAL A 211 -16.27 42.72 -6.95
N ASP A 212 -15.47 43.78 -7.13
CA ASP A 212 -15.77 44.82 -8.11
C ASP A 212 -15.37 44.43 -9.54
N VAL A 213 -15.65 45.29 -10.52
CA VAL A 213 -15.29 45.09 -11.94
C VAL A 213 -13.77 44.96 -12.18
N HIS A 214 -12.95 45.27 -11.17
CA HIS A 214 -11.49 45.13 -11.18
C HIS A 214 -11.01 43.88 -10.41
N ASN A 215 -11.93 43.00 -9.96
CA ASN A 215 -11.70 41.81 -9.14
C ASN A 215 -11.14 42.06 -7.72
N ARG A 216 -11.32 43.27 -7.17
CA ARG A 216 -10.92 43.58 -5.79
C ARG A 216 -12.02 43.13 -4.83
N ILE A 217 -11.62 42.44 -3.76
CA ILE A 217 -12.54 41.98 -2.70
C ILE A 217 -13.13 43.21 -1.99
N LYS A 218 -14.47 43.31 -1.94
CA LYS A 218 -15.23 44.36 -1.25
C LYS A 218 -15.77 43.93 0.11
N GLY A 219 -15.86 42.62 0.35
CA GLY A 219 -16.34 42.04 1.60
C GLY A 219 -16.92 40.64 1.38
N SER A 220 -17.31 39.97 2.46
CA SER A 220 -18.01 38.68 2.39
C SER A 220 -19.39 38.85 1.74
N TYR A 221 -19.77 37.90 0.89
CA TYR A 221 -21.10 37.87 0.30
C TYR A 221 -22.15 37.50 1.35
N ASP A 222 -23.25 38.26 1.39
CA ASP A 222 -24.38 38.04 2.31
C ASP A 222 -23.94 37.81 3.77
N GLN A 223 -22.97 38.62 4.23
CA GLN A 223 -22.39 38.52 5.59
C GLN A 223 -21.83 37.14 5.93
N GLY A 224 -21.41 36.35 4.93
CA GLY A 224 -20.84 35.01 5.11
C GLY A 224 -21.87 33.92 5.36
N LYS A 225 -23.17 34.18 5.18
CA LYS A 225 -24.25 33.19 5.37
C LYS A 225 -24.06 31.90 4.57
N PHE A 226 -23.40 32.00 3.42
CA PHE A 226 -23.13 30.88 2.51
C PHE A 226 -21.69 30.35 2.63
N ASP A 227 -20.88 30.88 3.55
CA ASP A 227 -19.55 30.38 3.81
C ASP A 227 -19.63 29.01 4.50
N THR A 228 -18.73 28.11 4.11
CA THR A 228 -18.58 26.80 4.75
C THR A 228 -17.18 26.67 5.32
N MET A 229 -17.08 26.19 6.57
CA MET A 229 -15.78 25.93 7.20
C MET A 229 -15.16 24.64 6.66
N ALA A 230 -13.83 24.66 6.49
CA ALA A 230 -13.09 23.44 6.19
C ALA A 230 -13.07 22.53 7.42
N VAL A 231 -13.32 21.24 7.22
CA VAL A 231 -13.26 20.23 8.28
C VAL A 231 -11.98 19.42 8.08
N PRO A 232 -11.06 19.40 9.06
CA PRO A 232 -9.85 18.58 9.00
C PRO A 232 -10.15 17.10 8.75
N GLY A 233 -9.21 16.39 8.13
CA GLY A 233 -9.28 14.94 8.04
C GLY A 233 -9.17 14.27 9.41
N LYS A 234 -9.75 13.08 9.55
CA LYS A 234 -9.69 12.30 10.78
C LYS A 234 -8.31 11.67 10.93
N ASN A 235 -7.78 11.68 12.15
CA ASN A 235 -6.50 11.02 12.44
C ASN A 235 -6.64 9.50 12.39
N ILE A 236 -5.54 8.82 12.05
CA ILE A 236 -5.45 7.36 11.97
C ILE A 236 -4.35 6.88 12.91
N THR A 237 -4.64 5.86 13.72
CA THR A 237 -3.64 5.09 14.46
C THR A 237 -3.41 3.78 13.73
N THR A 238 -2.17 3.53 13.34
CA THR A 238 -1.78 2.29 12.65
C THR A 238 -1.50 1.18 13.65
N THR A 239 -1.46 -0.06 13.17
CA THR A 239 -1.04 -1.24 13.96
C THR A 239 0.48 -1.35 14.07
N ILE A 240 1.22 -0.53 13.31
CA ILE A 240 2.66 -0.61 13.15
C ILE A 240 3.36 -0.15 14.43
N ASP A 241 4.36 -0.92 14.85
CA ASP A 241 5.34 -0.50 15.84
C ASP A 241 6.50 0.19 15.11
N ALA A 242 6.64 1.51 15.31
CA ALA A 242 7.64 2.30 14.58
C ALA A 242 9.07 1.82 14.83
N ASN A 243 9.39 1.40 16.06
CA ASN A 243 10.73 0.93 16.43
C ASN A 243 11.02 -0.43 15.78
N LEU A 244 10.04 -1.35 15.75
CA LEU A 244 10.20 -2.64 15.09
C LEU A 244 10.32 -2.48 13.56
N GLN A 245 9.52 -1.59 12.98
CA GLN A 245 9.57 -1.27 11.55
C GLN A 245 10.95 -0.72 11.15
N GLU A 246 11.45 0.30 11.87
CA GLU A 246 12.78 0.87 11.63
C GLU A 246 13.87 -0.18 11.79
N TYR A 247 13.78 -1.00 12.83
CA TYR A 247 14.74 -2.08 13.07
C TYR A 247 14.77 -3.10 11.93
N GLY A 248 13.61 -3.54 11.46
CA GLY A 248 13.51 -4.44 10.31
C GLY A 248 14.05 -3.83 9.02
N GLU A 249 13.81 -2.54 8.78
CA GLU A 249 14.37 -1.81 7.63
C GLU A 249 15.90 -1.73 7.70
N ARG A 250 16.46 -1.48 8.89
CA ARG A 250 17.91 -1.50 9.12
C ARG A 250 18.52 -2.88 8.84
N LEU A 251 17.93 -3.96 9.36
CA LEU A 251 18.39 -5.33 9.08
C LEU A 251 18.36 -5.67 7.59
N MET A 252 17.40 -5.11 6.84
CA MET A 252 17.23 -5.30 5.40
C MET A 252 18.04 -4.33 4.53
N GLN A 253 18.81 -3.43 5.12
CA GLN A 253 19.74 -2.58 4.36
C GLN A 253 20.71 -3.44 3.56
N ASN A 254 20.96 -3.02 2.32
CA ASN A 254 21.79 -3.73 1.35
C ASN A 254 21.31 -5.16 1.02
N LYS A 255 20.01 -5.43 1.17
CA LYS A 255 19.38 -6.71 0.85
C LYS A 255 18.09 -6.44 0.06
N ILE A 256 17.71 -7.36 -0.82
CA ILE A 256 16.44 -7.27 -1.57
C ILE A 256 15.47 -8.27 -0.95
N GLY A 257 14.23 -7.89 -0.69
CA GLY A 257 13.24 -8.78 -0.12
C GLY A 257 12.17 -8.07 0.69
N SER A 258 11.62 -8.76 1.69
CA SER A 258 10.55 -8.23 2.52
C SER A 258 10.45 -8.95 3.86
N ILE A 259 9.87 -8.27 4.84
CA ILE A 259 9.49 -8.83 6.13
C ILE A 259 8.05 -8.42 6.42
N VAL A 260 7.25 -9.36 6.90
CA VAL A 260 5.91 -9.08 7.41
C VAL A 260 5.77 -9.73 8.78
N ALA A 261 5.42 -8.94 9.79
CA ALA A 261 5.13 -9.40 11.14
C ALA A 261 3.66 -9.10 11.48
N ILE A 262 2.96 -10.08 12.03
CA ILE A 262 1.53 -10.06 12.36
C ILE A 262 1.37 -10.51 13.81
N GLU A 263 0.52 -9.85 14.57
CA GLU A 263 0.05 -10.36 15.87
C GLU A 263 -1.04 -11.43 15.63
N PRO A 264 -0.81 -12.71 15.99
CA PRO A 264 -1.72 -13.79 15.57
C PRO A 264 -3.15 -13.63 16.06
N LYS A 265 -3.34 -13.15 17.30
CA LYS A 265 -4.66 -13.05 17.94
C LYS A 265 -5.59 -12.02 17.31
N THR A 266 -5.03 -11.00 16.65
CA THR A 266 -5.78 -9.83 16.18
C THR A 266 -5.68 -9.63 14.68
N GLY A 267 -4.66 -10.19 14.01
CA GLY A 267 -4.35 -9.87 12.62
C GLY A 267 -3.69 -8.49 12.47
N GLU A 268 -3.37 -7.78 13.55
CA GLU A 268 -2.66 -6.50 13.47
C GLU A 268 -1.27 -6.71 12.84
N VAL A 269 -0.98 -5.99 11.75
CA VAL A 269 0.37 -6.00 11.15
C VAL A 269 1.28 -5.14 12.00
N LEU A 270 2.25 -5.77 12.66
CA LEU A 270 3.20 -5.12 13.57
C LEU A 270 4.31 -4.39 12.81
N ALA A 271 4.75 -4.97 11.69
CA ALA A 271 5.74 -4.39 10.80
C ALA A 271 5.59 -4.94 9.38
N MET A 272 5.82 -4.09 8.38
CA MET A 272 5.76 -4.43 6.95
C MET A 272 6.90 -3.74 6.21
N ILE A 273 7.99 -4.49 6.00
CA ILE A 273 9.22 -4.01 5.37
C ILE A 273 9.28 -4.52 3.94
N SER A 274 9.56 -3.63 3.00
CA SER A 274 9.94 -3.96 1.61
C SER A 274 11.29 -3.34 1.32
N SER A 275 12.24 -4.14 0.86
CA SER A 275 13.61 -3.72 0.60
C SER A 275 14.04 -4.02 -0.84
N PRO A 276 14.77 -3.10 -1.52
CA PRO A 276 15.14 -1.77 -1.05
C PRO A 276 13.95 -0.83 -0.84
N THR A 277 14.09 0.07 0.13
CA THR A 277 13.12 1.11 0.46
C THR A 277 13.62 2.50 0.04
N TYR A 278 12.86 3.55 0.33
CA TYR A 278 13.21 4.94 0.05
C TYR A 278 12.68 5.85 1.17
N ASP A 279 13.28 7.03 1.34
CA ASP A 279 12.73 8.04 2.26
C ASP A 279 11.42 8.61 1.67
N PRO A 280 10.27 8.48 2.35
CA PRO A 280 8.99 8.99 1.87
C PRO A 280 8.98 10.52 1.67
N ASN A 281 9.85 11.28 2.36
CA ASN A 281 10.00 12.72 2.14
C ASN A 281 10.52 13.06 0.72
N LEU A 282 11.17 12.13 0.02
CA LEU A 282 11.57 12.32 -1.38
C LEU A 282 10.38 12.53 -2.31
N LEU A 283 9.19 12.03 -1.95
CA LEU A 283 7.97 12.14 -2.74
C LEU A 283 7.05 13.29 -2.28
N VAL A 284 7.60 14.24 -1.53
CA VAL A 284 6.95 15.48 -1.08
C VAL A 284 7.56 16.68 -1.78
N GLY A 285 6.78 17.76 -1.92
CA GLY A 285 7.32 19.05 -2.33
C GLY A 285 7.67 19.15 -3.82
N ARG A 286 8.41 20.22 -4.14
CA ARG A 286 8.73 20.61 -5.52
C ARG A 286 9.63 19.61 -6.26
N GLN A 287 10.51 18.90 -5.53
CA GLN A 287 11.43 17.93 -6.13
C GLN A 287 10.80 16.54 -6.35
N ARG A 288 9.57 16.31 -5.87
CA ARG A 288 8.85 15.04 -6.00
C ARG A 288 8.94 14.42 -7.39
N ALA A 289 8.69 15.21 -8.44
CA ALA A 289 8.63 14.68 -9.82
C ALA A 289 10.01 14.20 -10.33
N ALA A 290 11.10 14.85 -9.91
CA ALA A 290 12.45 14.41 -10.23
C ALA A 290 12.80 13.15 -9.43
N ASN A 291 12.57 13.15 -8.12
CA ASN A 291 12.83 12.03 -7.22
C ASN A 291 12.03 10.78 -7.62
N PHE A 292 10.75 10.94 -7.95
CA PHE A 292 9.91 9.83 -8.43
C PHE A 292 10.46 9.21 -9.72
N ARG A 293 10.96 10.02 -10.66
CA ARG A 293 11.57 9.51 -11.88
C ARG A 293 12.84 8.72 -11.58
N ALA A 294 13.71 9.22 -10.70
CA ALA A 294 14.92 8.52 -10.28
C ALA A 294 14.59 7.17 -9.61
N LEU A 295 13.67 7.16 -8.64
CA LEU A 295 13.23 5.95 -7.94
C LEU A 295 12.55 4.94 -8.88
N LYS A 296 11.82 5.41 -9.91
CA LYS A 296 11.17 4.54 -10.90
C LYS A 296 12.18 3.92 -11.87
N GLN A 297 13.27 4.63 -12.20
CA GLN A 297 14.32 4.17 -13.10
C GLN A 297 15.34 3.26 -12.41
N ASP A 298 15.37 3.25 -11.08
CA ASP A 298 16.25 2.38 -10.30
C ASP A 298 15.97 0.89 -10.58
N SER A 299 17.02 0.18 -11.01
CA SER A 299 17.02 -1.25 -11.31
C SER A 299 16.62 -2.13 -10.12
N LEU A 300 16.80 -1.65 -8.89
CA LEU A 300 16.44 -2.35 -7.65
C LEU A 300 14.96 -2.21 -7.29
N LYS A 301 14.20 -1.37 -8.01
CA LYS A 301 12.76 -1.17 -7.85
C LYS A 301 12.38 -0.80 -6.40
N PRO A 302 12.88 0.32 -5.84
CA PRO A 302 12.60 0.72 -4.46
C PRO A 302 11.14 1.11 -4.22
N ILE A 303 10.37 1.50 -5.24
CA ILE A 303 8.93 1.83 -5.08
C ILE A 303 8.06 0.55 -4.99
N PHE A 304 8.56 -0.60 -5.46
CA PHE A 304 7.78 -1.82 -5.53
C PHE A 304 7.60 -2.44 -4.13
N ASN A 305 6.33 -2.58 -3.70
CA ASN A 305 5.99 -3.16 -2.41
C ASN A 305 6.06 -4.69 -2.48
N ARG A 306 7.20 -5.26 -2.11
CA ARG A 306 7.42 -6.71 -2.17
C ARG A 306 6.53 -7.48 -1.20
N SER A 307 6.13 -6.88 -0.08
CA SER A 307 5.36 -7.55 0.97
C SER A 307 3.99 -8.05 0.49
N ILE A 308 3.35 -7.34 -0.44
CA ILE A 308 2.01 -7.68 -0.95
C ILE A 308 1.93 -7.85 -2.48
N MET A 309 2.98 -7.42 -3.22
CA MET A 309 2.99 -7.45 -4.69
C MET A 309 4.04 -8.37 -5.29
N ALA A 310 5.01 -8.86 -4.51
CA ALA A 310 5.95 -9.85 -5.02
C ALA A 310 5.37 -11.25 -4.89
N LEU A 311 5.44 -12.01 -5.98
CA LEU A 311 5.03 -13.40 -6.04
C LEU A 311 6.27 -14.27 -6.03
N TYR A 312 6.36 -15.13 -5.02
CA TYR A 312 7.49 -16.04 -4.83
C TYR A 312 6.99 -17.47 -4.67
N PRO A 313 7.75 -18.48 -5.15
CA PRO A 313 7.46 -19.84 -4.75
C PRO A 313 7.70 -19.97 -3.23
N PRO A 314 6.75 -20.56 -2.47
CA PRO A 314 6.91 -20.70 -1.02
C PRO A 314 8.06 -21.66 -0.64
N GLY A 315 8.41 -22.58 -1.54
CA GLY A 315 9.44 -23.59 -1.31
C GLY A 315 9.12 -24.45 -0.08
N SER A 316 10.16 -24.89 0.63
CA SER A 316 10.03 -25.82 1.77
C SER A 316 9.14 -25.31 2.92
N THR A 317 8.78 -24.03 2.95
CA THR A 317 7.80 -23.53 3.93
C THR A 317 6.41 -24.14 3.71
N PHE A 318 6.04 -24.42 2.45
CA PHE A 318 4.73 -24.96 2.09
C PHE A 318 4.51 -26.41 2.53
N LYS A 319 5.58 -27.13 2.87
CA LYS A 319 5.51 -28.51 3.35
C LYS A 319 4.59 -28.67 4.57
N VAL A 320 4.55 -27.67 5.45
CA VAL A 320 3.65 -27.70 6.62
C VAL A 320 2.18 -27.75 6.21
N VAL A 321 1.81 -27.12 5.09
CA VAL A 321 0.45 -27.18 4.53
C VAL A 321 0.16 -28.60 4.03
N ASN A 322 1.10 -29.20 3.28
CA ASN A 322 0.94 -30.58 2.81
C ASN A 322 0.93 -31.59 3.98
N ALA A 323 1.67 -31.36 5.07
CA ALA A 323 1.59 -32.17 6.29
C ALA A 323 0.19 -32.11 6.91
N LEU A 324 -0.36 -30.89 7.07
CA LEU A 324 -1.70 -30.67 7.61
C LEU A 324 -2.78 -31.34 6.76
N ILE A 325 -2.71 -31.17 5.44
CA ILE A 325 -3.65 -31.82 4.51
C ILE A 325 -3.49 -33.35 4.59
N GLY A 326 -2.26 -33.85 4.66
CA GLY A 326 -2.00 -35.28 4.75
C GLY A 326 -2.61 -35.93 6.00
N LEU A 327 -2.52 -35.23 7.13
CA LEU A 327 -3.18 -35.62 8.38
C LEU A 327 -4.72 -35.53 8.29
N GLN A 328 -5.26 -34.45 7.72
CA GLN A 328 -6.71 -34.25 7.55
C GLN A 328 -7.33 -35.33 6.68
N GLU A 329 -6.65 -35.68 5.59
CA GLU A 329 -7.09 -36.70 4.65
C GLU A 329 -6.79 -38.13 5.12
N GLY A 330 -6.12 -38.30 6.26
CA GLY A 330 -5.80 -39.61 6.82
C GLY A 330 -4.80 -40.43 5.98
N VAL A 331 -4.04 -39.79 5.10
CA VAL A 331 -3.06 -40.47 4.25
C VAL A 331 -1.70 -40.65 4.93
N VAL A 332 -1.48 -39.97 6.05
CA VAL A 332 -0.34 -40.15 6.96
C VAL A 332 -0.77 -39.99 8.41
N THR A 333 -0.03 -40.61 9.32
CA THR A 333 -0.10 -40.43 10.78
C THR A 333 1.20 -39.83 11.30
N PRO A 334 1.26 -39.32 12.55
CA PRO A 334 2.51 -38.82 13.14
C PRO A 334 3.66 -39.85 13.14
N GLU A 335 3.33 -41.14 13.20
CA GLU A 335 4.27 -42.27 13.24
C GLU A 335 4.68 -42.78 11.85
N THR A 336 3.99 -42.36 10.79
CA THR A 336 4.29 -42.77 9.42
C THR A 336 5.73 -42.37 9.07
N ARG A 337 6.53 -43.34 8.61
CA ARG A 337 7.96 -43.13 8.29
C ARG A 337 8.23 -43.35 6.81
N TYR A 338 9.02 -42.46 6.22
CA TYR A 338 9.59 -42.64 4.89
C TYR A 338 11.11 -42.53 4.95
N ALA A 339 11.79 -43.41 4.20
CA ALA A 339 13.23 -43.35 4.01
C ALA A 339 13.59 -42.34 2.92
N CYS A 340 14.67 -41.59 3.14
CA CYS A 340 15.23 -40.63 2.20
C CYS A 340 16.68 -40.99 1.88
N HIS A 341 16.93 -41.40 0.63
CA HIS A 341 18.27 -41.71 0.13
C HIS A 341 18.79 -40.57 -0.76
N GLY A 342 18.71 -39.33 -0.26
CA GLY A 342 19.11 -38.13 -1.01
C GLY A 342 18.09 -37.62 -2.04
N GLY A 343 16.88 -38.20 -2.08
CA GLY A 343 15.80 -37.73 -2.94
C GLY A 343 14.64 -38.72 -3.05
N TYR A 344 13.57 -38.28 -3.70
CA TYR A 344 12.47 -39.11 -4.16
C TYR A 344 12.75 -39.46 -5.62
N THR A 345 12.89 -40.74 -5.96
CA THR A 345 13.36 -41.19 -7.28
C THR A 345 12.24 -41.56 -8.26
N VAL A 346 10.97 -41.47 -7.84
CA VAL A 346 9.83 -41.83 -8.68
C VAL A 346 9.42 -40.67 -9.59
N GLY A 347 9.09 -40.98 -10.85
CA GLY A 347 8.68 -39.98 -11.84
C GLY A 347 9.84 -39.10 -12.27
N ARG A 348 9.65 -37.77 -12.28
CA ARG A 348 10.73 -36.80 -12.60
C ARG A 348 11.82 -36.72 -11.53
N GLY A 349 11.57 -37.31 -10.36
CA GLY A 349 12.45 -37.24 -9.21
C GLY A 349 12.50 -35.86 -8.55
N VAL A 350 12.75 -35.85 -7.25
CA VAL A 350 12.96 -34.63 -6.46
C VAL A 350 14.15 -34.87 -5.54
N ALA A 351 15.26 -34.16 -5.77
CA ALA A 351 16.45 -34.26 -4.93
C ALA A 351 16.15 -33.80 -3.49
N CYS A 352 16.90 -34.31 -2.52
CA CYS A 352 16.84 -33.91 -1.11
C CYS A 352 18.25 -33.65 -0.58
N HIS A 353 18.38 -32.76 0.39
CA HIS A 353 19.63 -32.56 1.12
C HIS A 353 19.87 -33.70 2.12
N SER A 354 21.11 -33.82 2.60
CA SER A 354 21.49 -34.81 3.60
C SER A 354 20.89 -34.51 4.97
N HIS A 355 20.28 -35.52 5.60
CA HIS A 355 19.70 -35.46 6.94
C HIS A 355 19.49 -36.89 7.48
N PRO A 356 19.26 -37.07 8.80
CA PRO A 356 18.90 -38.37 9.37
C PRO A 356 17.67 -38.98 8.71
N SER A 357 17.68 -40.29 8.44
CA SER A 357 16.62 -41.04 7.76
C SER A 357 16.55 -42.45 8.36
N PRO A 358 15.36 -43.08 8.47
CA PRO A 358 14.04 -42.60 8.03
C PRO A 358 13.46 -41.55 8.98
N THR A 359 12.59 -40.68 8.46
CA THR A 359 11.92 -39.61 9.23
C THR A 359 10.44 -39.91 9.40
N ASN A 360 9.90 -39.68 10.60
CA ASN A 360 8.45 -39.56 10.80
C ASN A 360 7.94 -38.15 10.45
N LEU A 361 6.64 -37.86 10.63
CA LEU A 361 6.07 -36.56 10.27
C LEU A 361 6.79 -35.38 10.95
N ILE A 362 6.93 -35.44 12.27
CA ILE A 362 7.54 -34.37 13.08
C ILE A 362 9.01 -34.17 12.67
N GLN A 363 9.77 -35.27 12.56
CA GLN A 363 11.16 -35.24 12.11
C GLN A 363 11.27 -34.70 10.67
N SER A 364 10.31 -35.01 9.78
CA SER A 364 10.33 -34.52 8.40
C SER A 364 10.21 -32.99 8.32
N ILE A 365 9.49 -32.36 9.26
CA ILE A 365 9.39 -30.90 9.39
C ILE A 365 10.71 -30.35 9.95
N GLN A 366 11.21 -30.95 11.03
CA GLN A 366 12.47 -30.56 11.70
C GLN A 366 13.64 -30.48 10.71
N VAL A 367 13.84 -31.55 9.94
CA VAL A 367 14.96 -31.69 8.99
C VAL A 367 14.59 -31.29 7.57
N SER A 368 13.33 -30.93 7.32
CA SER A 368 12.83 -30.48 6.02
C SER A 368 12.95 -31.50 4.88
N CYS A 369 12.72 -32.79 5.13
CA CYS A 369 12.89 -33.87 4.14
C CYS A 369 12.00 -33.69 2.89
N ASN A 370 12.55 -33.53 1.68
CA ASN A 370 11.74 -33.44 0.44
C ASN A 370 10.99 -34.74 0.14
N THR A 371 11.66 -35.88 0.30
CA THR A 371 11.11 -37.21 -0.03
C THR A 371 9.83 -37.52 0.73
N TYR A 372 9.78 -37.20 2.03
CA TYR A 372 8.59 -37.38 2.85
C TYR A 372 7.37 -36.68 2.24
N TYR A 373 7.53 -35.42 1.81
CA TYR A 373 6.42 -34.65 1.25
C TYR A 373 6.04 -35.07 -0.16
N CYS A 374 6.96 -35.62 -0.96
CA CYS A 374 6.61 -36.24 -2.23
C CYS A 374 5.69 -37.44 -2.04
N HIS A 375 5.94 -38.28 -1.02
CA HIS A 375 5.02 -39.36 -0.64
C HIS A 375 3.67 -38.82 -0.16
N VAL A 376 3.68 -37.86 0.78
CA VAL A 376 2.44 -37.25 1.32
C VAL A 376 1.60 -36.66 0.19
N PHE A 377 2.18 -35.80 -0.65
CA PHE A 377 1.48 -35.14 -1.73
C PHE A 377 0.89 -36.16 -2.72
N ARG A 378 1.69 -37.15 -3.14
CA ARG A 378 1.19 -38.22 -4.00
C ARG A 378 0.02 -38.97 -3.36
N ASN A 379 0.11 -39.32 -2.09
CA ASN A 379 -0.95 -40.05 -1.40
C ASN A 379 -2.23 -39.22 -1.24
N ILE A 380 -2.12 -37.89 -1.09
CA ILE A 380 -3.28 -36.98 -1.08
C ILE A 380 -3.97 -37.02 -2.46
N ILE A 381 -3.20 -36.81 -3.52
CA ILE A 381 -3.75 -36.65 -4.88
C ILE A 381 -4.27 -37.98 -5.45
N ASP A 382 -3.56 -39.09 -5.18
CA ASP A 382 -3.88 -40.43 -5.67
C ASP A 382 -4.84 -41.19 -4.73
N LYS A 383 -5.41 -40.53 -3.71
CA LYS A 383 -6.32 -41.17 -2.74
C LYS A 383 -7.53 -41.76 -3.47
N LYS A 384 -7.74 -43.07 -3.33
CA LYS A 384 -8.77 -43.83 -4.06
C LYS A 384 -10.18 -43.26 -3.90
N GLU A 385 -10.49 -42.71 -2.73
CA GLU A 385 -11.80 -42.12 -2.40
C GLU A 385 -12.19 -40.96 -3.31
N PHE A 386 -11.23 -40.26 -3.92
CA PHE A 386 -11.51 -39.16 -4.85
C PHE A 386 -11.86 -39.63 -6.26
N GLY A 387 -11.62 -40.89 -6.61
CA GLY A 387 -11.94 -41.49 -7.91
C GLY A 387 -11.05 -41.05 -9.07
N SER A 388 -10.47 -39.85 -9.04
CA SER A 388 -9.52 -39.37 -10.05
C SER A 388 -8.49 -38.39 -9.48
N VAL A 389 -7.37 -38.21 -10.21
CA VAL A 389 -6.30 -37.26 -9.88
C VAL A 389 -6.83 -35.82 -9.84
N GLU A 390 -7.71 -35.46 -10.76
CA GLU A 390 -8.31 -34.12 -10.85
C GLU A 390 -9.18 -33.82 -9.62
N ASN A 391 -9.93 -34.81 -9.13
CA ASN A 391 -10.74 -34.69 -7.91
C ASN A 391 -9.85 -34.58 -6.67
N GLY A 392 -8.81 -35.41 -6.57
CA GLY A 392 -7.82 -35.32 -5.47
C GLY A 392 -7.09 -33.98 -5.46
N PHE A 393 -6.71 -33.47 -6.63
CA PHE A 393 -6.13 -32.15 -6.77
C PHE A 393 -7.10 -31.02 -6.43
N SER A 394 -8.38 -31.17 -6.79
CA SER A 394 -9.42 -30.20 -6.41
C SER A 394 -9.65 -30.18 -4.90
N ALA A 395 -9.60 -31.34 -4.23
CA ALA A 395 -9.66 -31.42 -2.77
C ALA A 395 -8.45 -30.76 -2.11
N TRP A 396 -7.24 -31.11 -2.55
CA TRP A 396 -6.00 -30.45 -2.10
C TRP A 396 -6.07 -28.93 -2.28
N LYS A 397 -6.51 -28.46 -3.45
CA LYS A 397 -6.65 -27.03 -3.76
C LYS A 397 -7.62 -26.34 -2.79
N ARG A 398 -8.78 -26.94 -2.49
CA ARG A 398 -9.74 -26.39 -1.50
C ARG A 398 -9.09 -26.23 -0.13
N HIS A 399 -8.31 -27.22 0.31
CA HIS A 399 -7.59 -27.10 1.57
C HIS A 399 -6.57 -25.96 1.53
N VAL A 400 -5.75 -25.89 0.49
CA VAL A 400 -4.76 -24.81 0.29
C VAL A 400 -5.42 -23.43 0.29
N GLU A 401 -6.53 -23.27 -0.43
CA GLU A 401 -7.29 -22.01 -0.49
C GLU A 401 -7.89 -21.62 0.87
N SER A 402 -8.22 -22.59 1.73
CA SER A 402 -8.73 -22.32 3.08
C SER A 402 -7.69 -21.67 4.02
N PHE A 403 -6.40 -21.75 3.70
CA PHE A 403 -5.34 -21.00 4.38
C PHE A 403 -5.17 -19.55 3.86
N GLY A 404 -5.99 -19.15 2.87
CA GLY A 404 -5.93 -17.82 2.23
C GLY A 404 -5.03 -17.76 0.98
N PHE A 405 -4.39 -18.86 0.58
CA PHE A 405 -3.61 -18.91 -0.66
C PHE A 405 -4.50 -18.88 -1.90
N GLY A 406 -4.00 -18.29 -3.00
CA GLY A 406 -4.76 -18.16 -4.26
C GLY A 406 -5.85 -17.08 -4.22
N ASN A 407 -6.12 -16.52 -3.04
CA ASN A 407 -7.08 -15.46 -2.77
C ASN A 407 -6.37 -14.24 -2.15
N LYS A 408 -7.01 -13.07 -2.25
CA LYS A 408 -6.58 -11.91 -1.47
C LYS A 408 -6.98 -12.11 -0.02
N LEU A 409 -6.08 -11.78 0.90
CA LEU A 409 -6.39 -11.69 2.33
C LEU A 409 -7.19 -10.42 2.65
N ASN A 410 -7.29 -9.48 1.69
CA ASN A 410 -8.00 -8.21 1.78
C ASN A 410 -7.42 -7.30 2.87
N ILE A 411 -6.09 -7.22 2.92
CA ILE A 411 -5.42 -6.18 3.69
C ILE A 411 -5.91 -4.81 3.24
N ASP A 412 -6.01 -3.87 4.18
CA ASP A 412 -6.42 -2.48 3.97
C ASP A 412 -5.36 -1.62 3.25
N LEU A 413 -4.65 -2.22 2.29
CA LEU A 413 -3.70 -1.58 1.39
C LEU A 413 -4.07 -1.85 -0.07
N PRO A 414 -3.80 -0.91 -0.99
CA PRO A 414 -4.13 -1.10 -2.40
C PRO A 414 -3.17 -2.10 -3.05
N HIS A 415 -3.64 -2.73 -4.14
CA HIS A 415 -2.81 -3.57 -5.04
C HIS A 415 -2.26 -4.86 -4.43
N GLU A 416 -2.90 -5.40 -3.40
CA GLU A 416 -2.63 -6.77 -2.95
C GLU A 416 -2.81 -7.76 -4.10
N LEU A 417 -1.81 -8.62 -4.31
CA LEU A 417 -1.90 -9.77 -5.20
C LEU A 417 -2.35 -11.02 -4.46
N LYS A 418 -3.15 -11.86 -5.13
CA LYS A 418 -3.77 -13.05 -4.55
C LYS A 418 -2.87 -14.30 -4.49
N GLY A 419 -1.65 -14.23 -5.02
CA GLY A 419 -0.86 -15.43 -5.28
C GLY A 419 -1.38 -16.24 -6.47
N ILE A 420 -0.82 -17.43 -6.68
CA ILE A 420 -1.19 -18.38 -7.72
C ILE A 420 -1.26 -19.76 -7.07
N VAL A 421 -2.44 -20.36 -7.06
CA VAL A 421 -2.65 -21.79 -6.79
C VAL A 421 -3.17 -22.40 -8.09
N PRO A 422 -2.46 -23.36 -8.70
CA PRO A 422 -2.88 -23.91 -9.99
C PRO A 422 -4.25 -24.59 -9.91
N SER A 423 -4.97 -24.62 -11.03
CA SER A 423 -6.28 -25.27 -11.15
C SER A 423 -6.19 -26.53 -12.03
N VAL A 424 -7.18 -27.42 -11.91
CA VAL A 424 -7.36 -28.53 -12.86
C VAL A 424 -7.40 -28.00 -14.30
N SER A 425 -8.18 -26.94 -14.55
CA SER A 425 -8.28 -26.32 -15.87
C SER A 425 -6.96 -25.79 -16.42
N PHE A 426 -6.05 -25.34 -15.55
CA PHE A 426 -4.71 -24.92 -15.95
C PHE A 426 -3.89 -26.12 -16.46
N TYR A 427 -3.86 -27.23 -15.71
CA TYR A 427 -3.12 -28.42 -16.11
C TYR A 427 -3.77 -29.16 -17.28
N ASP A 428 -5.10 -29.24 -17.35
CA ASP A 428 -5.82 -29.79 -18.49
C ASP A 428 -5.52 -29.03 -19.79
N LYS A 429 -5.32 -27.71 -19.70
CA LYS A 429 -4.93 -26.91 -20.86
C LYS A 429 -3.48 -27.17 -21.26
N TYR A 430 -2.58 -27.29 -20.29
CA TYR A 430 -1.15 -27.42 -20.54
C TYR A 430 -0.74 -28.84 -20.98
N TYR A 431 -1.27 -29.87 -20.30
CA TYR A 431 -0.94 -31.28 -20.52
C TYR A 431 -2.00 -32.05 -21.33
N ARG A 432 -3.12 -31.41 -21.69
CA ARG A 432 -4.36 -32.05 -22.17
C ARG A 432 -5.06 -32.82 -21.05
N LYS A 433 -6.39 -32.89 -21.12
CA LYS A 433 -7.22 -33.60 -20.12
C LYS A 433 -6.80 -35.07 -20.03
N GLY A 434 -6.55 -35.55 -18.81
CA GLY A 434 -6.01 -36.89 -18.54
C GLY A 434 -4.50 -37.06 -18.83
N GLY A 435 -3.80 -36.01 -19.26
CA GLY A 435 -2.38 -36.04 -19.61
C GLY A 435 -1.42 -35.73 -18.47
N TRP A 436 -1.93 -35.51 -17.24
CA TRP A 436 -1.13 -35.19 -16.06
C TRP A 436 -1.51 -36.08 -14.87
N SER A 437 -0.56 -36.28 -13.97
CA SER A 437 -0.70 -37.10 -12.77
C SER A 437 -0.06 -36.39 -11.57
N SER A 438 -0.23 -36.93 -10.36
CA SER A 438 0.50 -36.47 -9.16
C SER A 438 2.01 -36.43 -9.36
N LEU A 439 2.58 -37.32 -10.17
CA LEU A 439 4.01 -37.35 -10.51
C LEU A 439 4.43 -36.25 -11.48
N THR A 440 3.52 -35.80 -12.36
CA THR A 440 3.77 -34.69 -13.29
C THR A 440 3.90 -33.36 -12.54
N ILE A 441 3.11 -33.18 -11.49
CA ILE A 441 3.03 -31.95 -10.68
C ILE A 441 3.70 -32.10 -9.30
N ILE A 442 4.60 -33.05 -9.15
CA ILE A 442 5.23 -33.43 -7.87
C ILE A 442 6.03 -32.27 -7.21
N SER A 443 6.40 -31.25 -7.97
CA SER A 443 7.05 -30.03 -7.46
C SER A 443 6.20 -29.28 -6.44
N LEU A 444 4.87 -29.37 -6.52
CA LEU A 444 3.94 -28.79 -5.54
C LEU A 444 4.10 -29.41 -4.15
N ALA A 445 4.60 -30.64 -4.06
CA ALA A 445 4.87 -31.32 -2.79
C ALA A 445 5.82 -30.51 -1.89
N ILE A 446 6.74 -29.76 -2.51
CA ILE A 446 7.77 -28.96 -1.84
C ILE A 446 7.59 -27.45 -2.06
N GLY A 447 6.40 -27.02 -2.48
CA GLY A 447 6.08 -25.61 -2.68
C GLY A 447 6.77 -24.96 -3.88
N GLN A 448 7.08 -25.73 -4.92
CA GLN A 448 7.68 -25.28 -6.18
C GLN A 448 6.69 -25.44 -7.34
N GLY A 449 7.12 -25.15 -8.57
CA GLY A 449 6.28 -25.23 -9.77
C GLY A 449 5.44 -23.97 -9.97
N GLU A 450 4.16 -24.14 -10.24
CA GLU A 450 3.24 -23.04 -10.57
C GLU A 450 2.63 -22.36 -9.34
N LEU A 451 2.99 -22.81 -8.14
CA LEU A 451 2.56 -22.22 -6.89
C LEU A 451 3.35 -20.95 -6.58
N SER A 452 2.65 -19.85 -6.34
CA SER A 452 3.27 -18.57 -5.95
C SER A 452 2.46 -17.90 -4.85
N VAL A 453 3.15 -17.30 -3.89
CA VAL A 453 2.54 -16.65 -2.72
C VAL A 453 3.19 -15.30 -2.47
N THR A 454 2.50 -14.43 -1.75
CA THR A 454 3.08 -13.18 -1.24
C THR A 454 3.74 -13.39 0.13
N PRO A 455 4.72 -12.55 0.51
CA PRO A 455 5.27 -12.55 1.86
C PRO A 455 4.21 -12.34 2.96
N LEU A 456 3.17 -11.52 2.68
CA LEU A 456 2.01 -11.37 3.57
C LEU A 456 1.27 -12.70 3.78
N GLN A 457 1.01 -13.46 2.71
CA GLN A 457 0.37 -14.78 2.82
C GLN A 457 1.21 -15.77 3.65
N MET A 458 2.54 -15.69 3.56
CA MET A 458 3.43 -16.52 4.40
C MET A 458 3.42 -16.11 5.87
N ALA A 459 3.37 -14.82 6.19
CA ALA A 459 3.18 -14.36 7.56
C ALA A 459 1.80 -14.76 8.09
N ASN A 460 0.77 -14.71 7.24
CA ASN A 460 -0.57 -15.17 7.58
C ASN A 460 -0.58 -16.68 7.86
N LEU A 461 0.12 -17.51 7.08
CA LEU A 461 0.28 -18.94 7.37
C LEU A 461 0.91 -19.16 8.76
N ALA A 462 1.94 -18.39 9.10
CA ALA A 462 2.57 -18.45 10.42
C ALA A 462 1.56 -18.11 11.53
N ALA A 463 0.72 -17.09 11.34
CA ALA A 463 -0.35 -16.73 12.27
C ALA A 463 -1.43 -17.82 12.36
N THR A 464 -1.82 -18.42 11.23
CA THR A 464 -2.79 -19.52 11.18
C THR A 464 -2.32 -20.74 11.97
N ILE A 465 -1.03 -21.08 11.86
CA ILE A 465 -0.43 -22.18 12.62
C ILE A 465 -0.36 -21.84 14.11
N ALA A 466 0.09 -20.63 14.44
CA ALA A 466 0.13 -20.13 15.82
C ALA A 466 -1.25 -20.19 16.52
N ASN A 467 -2.31 -19.91 15.76
CA ASN A 467 -3.70 -19.95 16.20
C ASN A 467 -4.37 -21.34 16.07
N LYS A 468 -3.62 -22.36 15.66
CA LYS A 468 -4.10 -23.74 15.47
C LYS A 468 -5.32 -23.87 14.54
N GLY A 469 -5.27 -23.19 13.39
CA GLY A 469 -6.22 -23.41 12.28
C GLY A 469 -7.20 -22.28 11.99
N TYR A 470 -6.99 -21.08 12.54
CA TYR A 470 -7.70 -19.89 12.10
C TYR A 470 -6.78 -18.67 11.98
N TYR A 471 -7.16 -17.70 11.14
CA TYR A 471 -6.51 -16.39 11.11
C TYR A 471 -7.55 -15.28 11.13
N ILE A 472 -7.12 -14.07 11.48
CA ILE A 472 -7.89 -12.84 11.30
C ILE A 472 -7.26 -12.09 10.13
N ALA A 473 -8.09 -11.49 9.27
CA ALA A 473 -7.60 -10.78 8.11
C ALA A 473 -6.55 -9.72 8.52
N PRO A 474 -5.34 -9.75 7.94
CA PRO A 474 -4.29 -8.82 8.33
C PRO A 474 -4.66 -7.39 7.96
N HIS A 475 -4.39 -6.45 8.87
CA HIS A 475 -4.70 -5.02 8.67
C HIS A 475 -3.64 -4.10 9.26
N VAL A 476 -3.52 -2.89 8.71
CA VAL A 476 -2.53 -1.88 9.10
C VAL A 476 -3.12 -0.71 9.87
N VAL A 477 -4.45 -0.54 9.90
CA VAL A 477 -5.13 0.50 10.68
C VAL A 477 -5.81 -0.09 11.92
N LYS A 478 -5.40 0.39 13.09
CA LYS A 478 -5.93 -0.03 14.40
C LYS A 478 -7.21 0.73 14.75
N SER A 479 -7.20 2.05 14.54
CA SER A 479 -8.34 2.90 14.84
C SER A 479 -8.34 4.18 14.01
N ILE A 480 -9.54 4.73 13.84
CA ILE A 480 -9.79 6.00 13.16
C ILE A 480 -10.48 6.92 14.16
N GLU A 481 -10.06 8.17 14.23
CA GLU A 481 -10.63 9.15 15.15
C GLU A 481 -12.14 9.33 14.94
N GLY A 482 -12.93 9.05 15.98
CA GLY A 482 -14.39 9.13 15.92
C GLY A 482 -15.00 8.22 14.86
N ASP A 483 -14.39 7.05 14.60
CA ASP A 483 -14.90 6.05 13.67
C ASP A 483 -14.47 4.63 14.06
N THR A 484 -15.04 3.62 13.40
CA THR A 484 -14.66 2.21 13.59
C THR A 484 -14.07 1.61 12.33
N ILE A 485 -13.06 0.75 12.48
CA ILE A 485 -12.55 -0.06 11.37
C ILE A 485 -13.60 -1.11 10.94
N ASN A 486 -13.47 -1.60 9.72
CA ASN A 486 -14.37 -2.61 9.17
C ASN A 486 -14.38 -3.88 10.05
N SER A 487 -15.57 -4.43 10.31
CA SER A 487 -15.75 -5.64 11.14
C SER A 487 -15.02 -6.86 10.61
N VAL A 488 -14.77 -6.93 9.29
CA VAL A 488 -14.00 -8.00 8.63
C VAL A 488 -12.63 -8.21 9.28
N PHE A 489 -12.01 -7.16 9.83
CA PHE A 489 -10.73 -7.23 10.52
C PHE A 489 -10.81 -7.80 11.95
N ARG A 490 -11.96 -8.33 12.34
CA ARG A 490 -12.19 -9.02 13.63
C ARG A 490 -12.76 -10.42 13.44
N GLU A 491 -13.08 -10.80 12.21
CA GLU A 491 -13.67 -12.09 11.88
C GLU A 491 -12.60 -13.17 11.80
N LYS A 492 -12.92 -14.36 12.33
CA LYS A 492 -12.06 -15.54 12.24
C LYS A 492 -12.31 -16.28 10.95
N HIS A 493 -11.28 -16.41 10.13
CA HIS A 493 -11.24 -17.30 8.99
C HIS A 493 -10.71 -18.66 9.44
N ILE A 494 -11.59 -19.65 9.49
CA ILE A 494 -11.24 -21.02 9.94
C ILE A 494 -10.84 -21.85 8.73
N THR A 495 -9.68 -22.50 8.82
CA THR A 495 -9.20 -23.42 7.79
C THR A 495 -10.04 -24.69 7.77
N SER A 496 -9.93 -25.44 6.69
CA SER A 496 -10.58 -26.76 6.56
C SER A 496 -9.86 -27.90 7.30
N ILE A 497 -8.85 -27.59 8.13
CA ILE A 497 -8.05 -28.58 8.86
C ILE A 497 -8.43 -28.55 10.35
N ASP A 498 -8.62 -29.74 10.93
CA ASP A 498 -8.90 -29.89 12.36
C ASP A 498 -7.75 -29.33 13.22
N SER A 499 -8.11 -28.55 14.24
CA SER A 499 -7.15 -27.89 15.14
C SER A 499 -6.13 -28.84 15.78
N LYS A 500 -6.55 -30.09 16.08
CA LYS A 500 -5.71 -31.14 16.68
C LYS A 500 -4.44 -31.45 15.88
N TYR A 501 -4.46 -31.26 14.56
CA TYR A 501 -3.31 -31.60 13.71
C TYR A 501 -2.20 -30.56 13.76
N PHE A 502 -2.50 -29.32 14.19
CA PHE A 502 -1.53 -28.24 14.26
C PHE A 502 -0.45 -28.50 15.32
N ASP A 503 -0.77 -29.20 16.40
CA ASP A 503 0.20 -29.47 17.48
C ASP A 503 1.42 -30.26 16.98
N TYR A 504 1.22 -31.25 16.09
CA TYR A 504 2.32 -31.99 15.46
C TYR A 504 3.20 -31.10 14.57
N ILE A 505 2.59 -30.13 13.89
CA ILE A 505 3.31 -29.20 13.02
C ILE A 505 4.13 -28.22 13.87
N ILE A 506 3.52 -27.70 14.93
CA ILE A 506 4.15 -26.80 15.88
C ILE A 506 5.33 -27.49 16.56
N GLU A 507 5.21 -28.76 16.92
CA GLU A 507 6.32 -29.55 17.47
C GLU A 507 7.46 -29.72 16.45
N GLY A 508 7.15 -30.05 15.20
CA GLY A 508 8.17 -30.13 14.14
C GLY A 508 8.87 -28.79 13.89
N MET A 509 8.13 -27.68 13.94
CA MET A 509 8.65 -26.31 13.81
C MET A 509 9.47 -25.87 15.03
N ASP A 510 9.08 -26.31 16.23
CA ASP A 510 9.84 -26.11 17.46
C ASP A 510 11.18 -26.82 17.37
N LEU A 511 11.19 -28.10 17.00
CA LEU A 511 12.42 -28.87 16.85
C LEU A 511 13.32 -28.33 15.72
N ALA A 512 12.75 -27.80 14.64
CA ALA A 512 13.54 -27.18 13.56
C ALA A 512 14.43 -26.02 14.08
N VAL A 513 13.96 -25.28 15.09
CA VAL A 513 14.67 -24.15 15.69
C VAL A 513 15.43 -24.58 16.95
N ASN A 514 14.81 -25.32 17.85
CA ASN A 514 15.30 -25.57 19.20
C ASN A 514 15.80 -27.00 19.43
N GLY A 515 15.94 -27.80 18.37
CA GLY A 515 16.46 -29.16 18.47
C GLY A 515 17.94 -29.21 18.83
N ASP A 516 18.36 -30.37 19.34
CA ASP A 516 19.72 -30.61 19.81
C ASP A 516 20.78 -30.45 18.71
N PRO A 517 22.03 -30.07 19.04
CA PRO A 517 23.14 -30.14 18.10
C PRO A 517 23.23 -31.53 17.43
N GLY A 518 23.44 -31.57 16.11
CA GLY A 518 23.55 -32.83 15.37
C GLY A 518 22.21 -33.48 14.96
N SER A 519 21.07 -33.00 15.46
CA SER A 519 19.73 -33.54 15.13
C SER A 519 19.26 -33.31 13.68
N GLY A 520 20.01 -32.56 12.87
CA GLY A 520 19.61 -32.16 11.51
C GLY A 520 18.62 -30.97 11.47
N SER A 521 18.38 -30.33 12.61
CA SER A 521 17.49 -29.17 12.73
C SER A 521 17.94 -27.99 11.86
N THR A 522 17.02 -27.49 11.03
CA THR A 522 17.37 -26.58 9.92
C THR A 522 17.51 -25.11 10.28
N ALA A 523 17.12 -24.68 11.49
CA ALA A 523 17.01 -23.27 11.87
C ALA A 523 17.63 -22.93 13.23
N ARG A 524 18.55 -23.75 13.76
CA ARG A 524 19.13 -23.58 15.12
C ARG A 524 19.74 -22.22 15.42
N ILE A 525 20.21 -21.51 14.39
CA ILE A 525 20.74 -20.15 14.52
C ILE A 525 19.71 -19.16 15.12
N ALA A 526 18.41 -19.41 14.87
CA ALA A 526 17.32 -18.57 15.33
C ALA A 526 16.90 -18.82 16.78
N ALA A 527 17.37 -19.90 17.42
CA ALA A 527 16.98 -20.25 18.80
C ALA A 527 17.39 -19.16 19.80
N LEU A 528 16.54 -18.87 20.78
CA LEU A 528 16.80 -17.92 21.87
C LEU A 528 16.64 -18.64 23.22
N PRO A 529 17.42 -18.27 24.26
CA PRO A 529 17.36 -18.94 25.56
C PRO A 529 15.98 -18.92 26.21
N ASP A 530 15.32 -17.76 26.25
CA ASP A 530 14.06 -17.58 27.01
C ASP A 530 12.83 -17.39 26.12
N ILE A 531 12.98 -17.54 24.80
CA ILE A 531 11.88 -17.42 23.84
C ILE A 531 11.88 -18.67 22.98
N ARG A 532 10.86 -19.50 23.18
CA ARG A 532 10.65 -20.69 22.36
C ARG A 532 10.03 -20.29 21.02
N ILE A 533 10.88 -20.16 20.00
CA ILE A 533 10.48 -19.84 18.62
C ILE A 533 10.12 -21.13 17.88
N CYS A 534 8.95 -21.16 17.24
CA CYS A 534 8.57 -22.22 16.31
C CYS A 534 8.69 -21.69 14.89
N GLY A 535 9.53 -22.31 14.05
CA GLY A 535 9.77 -21.79 12.70
C GLY A 535 10.16 -22.85 11.70
N LYS A 536 10.13 -22.45 10.42
CA LYS A 536 10.50 -23.31 9.30
C LYS A 536 11.25 -22.54 8.23
N THR A 537 12.41 -23.05 7.86
CA THR A 537 13.18 -22.54 6.73
C THR A 537 12.52 -22.90 5.40
N GLY A 538 12.63 -21.98 4.45
CA GLY A 538 12.41 -22.19 3.04
C GLY A 538 13.68 -21.91 2.25
N THR A 539 13.88 -22.72 1.22
CA THR A 539 14.82 -22.45 0.14
C THR A 539 13.97 -22.47 -1.12
N ALA A 540 13.79 -21.31 -1.71
CA ALA A 540 13.02 -21.15 -2.94
C ALA A 540 14.00 -21.09 -4.11
N GLN A 541 13.99 -22.12 -4.95
CA GLN A 541 14.91 -22.20 -6.09
C GLN A 541 14.70 -21.01 -7.02
N ASN A 542 15.79 -20.34 -7.37
CA ASN A 542 15.78 -19.29 -8.38
C ASN A 542 16.51 -19.76 -9.63
N PRO A 543 15.83 -19.97 -10.77
CA PRO A 543 16.47 -20.33 -12.03
C PRO A 543 17.50 -19.30 -12.52
N HIS A 544 17.45 -18.06 -12.03
CA HIS A 544 18.26 -16.93 -12.49
C HIS A 544 19.28 -16.43 -11.46
N GLY A 545 19.58 -17.22 -10.42
CA GLY A 545 20.53 -16.81 -9.39
C GLY A 545 20.63 -17.80 -8.23
N LYS A 546 21.10 -17.33 -7.08
CA LYS A 546 21.03 -18.12 -5.85
C LYS A 546 19.57 -18.25 -5.41
N ASP A 547 19.28 -19.33 -4.71
CA ASP A 547 18.00 -19.53 -4.05
C ASP A 547 17.66 -18.34 -3.14
N HIS A 548 16.36 -18.13 -2.92
CA HIS A 548 15.89 -17.13 -1.99
C HIS A 548 15.90 -17.69 -0.56
N SER A 549 16.38 -16.88 0.39
CA SER A 549 16.44 -17.21 1.81
C SER A 549 15.08 -16.87 2.42
N VAL A 550 14.36 -17.90 2.88
CA VAL A 550 13.01 -17.73 3.43
C VAL A 550 12.94 -18.35 4.81
N PHE A 551 12.23 -17.70 5.72
CA PHE A 551 11.91 -18.25 7.03
C PHE A 551 10.61 -17.64 7.52
N PHE A 552 9.69 -18.48 7.97
CA PHE A 552 8.55 -18.02 8.75
C PHE A 552 8.59 -18.66 10.13
N ALA A 553 8.10 -17.92 11.12
CA ALA A 553 8.06 -18.36 12.50
C ALA A 553 6.95 -17.66 13.27
N PHE A 554 6.64 -18.19 14.44
CA PHE A 554 5.90 -17.49 15.47
C PHE A 554 6.55 -17.72 16.83
N ALA A 555 6.29 -16.79 17.75
CA ALA A 555 6.79 -16.88 19.10
C ALA A 555 5.92 -16.04 20.08
N PRO A 556 5.93 -16.40 21.38
CA PRO A 556 6.37 -17.69 21.94
C PRO A 556 5.50 -18.88 21.45
N LYS A 557 5.95 -20.12 21.68
CA LYS A 557 5.23 -21.35 21.31
C LYS A 557 3.81 -21.43 21.88
N ASP A 558 3.66 -21.15 23.18
CA ASP A 558 2.41 -21.43 23.90
C ASP A 558 1.42 -20.25 23.91
N ASP A 559 1.91 -19.01 23.94
CA ASP A 559 1.08 -17.79 23.84
C ASP A 559 1.64 -16.84 22.75
N PRO A 560 1.46 -17.18 21.45
CA PRO A 560 2.06 -16.45 20.35
C PRO A 560 1.66 -14.97 20.33
N LYS A 561 2.67 -14.08 20.29
CA LYS A 561 2.50 -12.62 20.20
C LYS A 561 2.92 -12.05 18.87
N ILE A 562 3.76 -12.77 18.14
CA ILE A 562 4.27 -12.36 16.84
C ILE A 562 4.40 -13.58 15.94
N ALA A 563 3.86 -13.49 14.74
CA ALA A 563 4.08 -14.36 13.61
C ALA A 563 4.79 -13.55 12.52
N ILE A 564 5.89 -14.04 11.99
CA ILE A 564 6.76 -13.29 11.08
C ILE A 564 7.13 -14.15 9.88
N SER A 565 7.19 -13.53 8.71
CA SER A 565 7.79 -14.09 7.50
C SER A 565 8.87 -13.15 6.99
N VAL A 566 10.08 -13.69 6.82
CA VAL A 566 11.22 -13.00 6.25
C VAL A 566 11.59 -13.67 4.93
N TYR A 567 11.73 -12.84 3.90
CA TYR A 567 12.12 -13.26 2.56
C TYR A 567 13.28 -12.39 2.08
N VAL A 568 14.42 -12.99 1.75
CA VAL A 568 15.59 -12.31 1.20
C VAL A 568 15.95 -12.92 -0.15
N GLU A 569 15.85 -12.11 -1.21
CA GLU A 569 16.06 -12.56 -2.58
C GLU A 569 17.54 -12.88 -2.85
N ASN A 570 17.82 -13.97 -3.58
CA ASN A 570 19.16 -14.31 -4.08
C ASN A 570 20.22 -14.49 -2.99
N ALA A 571 19.79 -14.93 -1.80
CA ALA A 571 20.60 -14.90 -0.60
C ALA A 571 21.05 -16.31 -0.14
N GLY A 572 20.62 -17.37 -0.82
CA GLY A 572 20.92 -18.77 -0.49
C GLY A 572 19.94 -19.33 0.53
N PHE A 573 20.44 -20.16 1.46
CA PHE A 573 19.60 -20.89 2.41
C PHE A 573 18.87 -20.00 3.41
N GLY A 574 17.65 -20.40 3.79
CA GLY A 574 16.82 -19.72 4.81
C GLY A 574 17.52 -19.48 6.15
N ALA A 575 18.38 -20.41 6.57
CA ALA A 575 19.14 -20.33 7.81
C ALA A 575 20.23 -19.24 7.81
N THR A 576 20.66 -18.77 6.64
CA THR A 576 21.78 -17.81 6.56
C THR A 576 21.34 -16.37 6.85
N TRP A 577 20.14 -15.98 6.38
CA TRP A 577 19.68 -14.59 6.47
C TRP A 577 18.29 -14.46 7.08
N ALA A 578 17.31 -15.18 6.53
CA ALA A 578 15.92 -15.02 6.95
C ALA A 578 15.68 -15.45 8.40
N ALA A 579 16.24 -16.59 8.83
CA ALA A 579 16.05 -17.08 10.20
C ALA A 579 16.73 -16.19 11.27
N PRO A 580 17.99 -15.73 11.08
CA PRO A 580 18.60 -14.72 11.96
C PRO A 580 17.80 -13.41 12.05
N ILE A 581 17.36 -12.85 10.91
CA ILE A 581 16.59 -11.61 10.87
C ILE A 581 15.28 -11.77 11.65
N ALA A 582 14.57 -12.88 11.45
CA ALA A 582 13.34 -13.17 12.18
C ALA A 582 13.58 -13.30 13.68
N SER A 583 14.64 -14.00 14.09
CA SER A 583 15.04 -14.16 15.49
C SER A 583 15.29 -12.81 16.17
N LEU A 584 16.07 -11.93 15.53
CA LEU A 584 16.37 -10.59 16.04
C LEU A 584 15.10 -9.73 16.16
N MET A 585 14.21 -9.76 15.15
CA MET A 585 12.96 -9.00 15.21
C MET A 585 11.97 -9.53 16.26
N ILE A 586 11.87 -10.85 16.41
CA ILE A 586 11.07 -11.49 17.46
C ILE A 586 11.60 -11.06 18.83
N GLU A 587 12.91 -11.15 19.05
CA GLU A 587 13.52 -10.76 20.32
C GLU A 587 13.30 -9.27 20.62
N LYS A 588 13.51 -8.42 19.60
CA LYS A 588 13.29 -6.97 19.71
C LYS A 588 11.85 -6.64 20.08
N TYR A 589 10.87 -7.30 19.47
CA TYR A 589 9.46 -7.08 19.78
C TYR A 589 9.08 -7.56 21.20
N LEU A 590 9.56 -8.75 21.61
CA LEU A 590 9.15 -9.36 22.88
C LEU A 590 9.90 -8.81 24.10
N LYS A 591 11.16 -8.42 23.95
CA LYS A 591 12.03 -8.02 25.07
C LYS A 591 12.60 -6.61 24.95
N ASN A 592 12.50 -5.98 23.78
CA ASN A 592 13.16 -4.70 23.46
C ASN A 592 14.71 -4.71 23.57
N THR A 593 15.33 -5.88 23.76
CA THR A 593 16.78 -6.10 23.88
C THR A 593 17.26 -7.16 22.88
N ILE A 594 18.57 -7.24 22.62
CA ILE A 594 19.19 -8.25 21.75
C ILE A 594 20.21 -9.06 22.55
N SER A 595 20.03 -10.37 22.67
CA SER A 595 20.94 -11.26 23.42
C SER A 595 22.15 -11.73 22.61
N LYS A 596 22.11 -11.58 21.28
CA LYS A 596 23.21 -11.96 20.37
C LYS A 596 23.74 -10.76 19.55
N PRO A 597 24.49 -9.83 20.16
CA PRO A 597 25.01 -8.65 19.44
C PRO A 597 25.88 -8.99 18.22
N TRP A 598 26.61 -10.10 18.28
CA TRP A 598 27.42 -10.56 17.14
C TRP A 598 26.56 -10.93 15.92
N LEU A 599 25.37 -11.50 16.14
CA LEU A 599 24.46 -11.90 15.06
C LEU A 599 23.80 -10.67 14.44
N GLU A 600 23.40 -9.72 15.28
CA GLU A 600 22.91 -8.42 14.84
C GLU A 600 23.94 -7.71 13.97
N LYS A 601 25.18 -7.58 14.46
CA LYS A 601 26.28 -6.97 13.70
C LYS A 601 26.53 -7.70 12.37
N TYR A 602 26.58 -9.02 12.38
CA TYR A 602 26.73 -9.83 11.16
C TYR A 602 25.66 -9.53 10.10
N ILE A 603 24.40 -9.38 10.52
CA ILE A 603 23.30 -9.07 9.61
C ILE A 603 23.36 -7.62 9.12
N MET A 604 23.67 -6.67 10.00
CA MET A 604 23.77 -5.24 9.65
C MET A 604 24.91 -4.97 8.66
N ASP A 605 26.08 -5.59 8.86
CA ASP A 605 27.28 -5.37 8.05
C ASP A 605 27.20 -6.04 6.65
N ALA A 606 26.22 -6.93 6.44
CA ALA A 606 26.11 -7.67 5.20
C ALA A 606 25.56 -6.85 4.03
N ASN A 607 26.32 -6.82 2.92
CA ASN A 607 25.89 -6.28 1.63
C ASN A 607 25.67 -7.40 0.60
N LEU A 608 24.41 -7.60 0.19
CA LEU A 608 24.00 -8.60 -0.80
C LEU A 608 23.66 -8.00 -2.16
N LEU A 609 23.68 -6.67 -2.31
CA LEU A 609 23.39 -5.99 -3.59
C LEU A 609 24.55 -6.15 -4.59
N ASP A 610 25.78 -6.15 -4.09
CA ASP A 610 27.02 -6.09 -4.88
C ASP A 610 27.31 -7.38 -5.68
N ARG A 611 26.61 -8.48 -5.37
CA ARG A 611 26.81 -9.77 -6.03
C ARG A 611 26.26 -9.85 -7.45
N ARG A 612 25.44 -8.88 -7.89
CA ARG A 612 25.04 -8.76 -9.31
C ARG A 612 26.16 -8.23 -10.21
N ALA A 613 27.19 -7.59 -9.67
CA ALA A 613 28.33 -7.11 -10.48
C ALA A 613 29.35 -8.22 -10.83
N LYS A 614 29.40 -9.30 -10.05
CA LYS A 614 30.31 -10.44 -10.30
C LYS A 614 29.72 -11.56 -11.19
N ALA A 615 28.52 -11.37 -11.73
CA ALA A 615 27.82 -12.33 -12.58
C ALA A 615 27.49 -11.74 -13.97
N LYS A 616 28.38 -10.89 -14.51
CA LYS A 616 28.44 -10.54 -15.92
C LYS A 616 29.67 -11.14 -16.55
#